data_AF-A0AAE0H7Z1-F1
#
_entry.id   AF-A0AAE0H7Z1-F1
#
_cell.length_a   1.000
_cell.length_b   1.000
_cell.length_c   1.000
_cell.angle_alpha   90.00
_cell.angle_beta   90.00
_cell.angle_gamma   90.00
#
_symmetry.space_group_name_H-M   'P 1'
#
loop_
_entity.id
_entity.type
_entity.pdbx_description
1 polymer ?
#
loop_
_entity_poly.entity_id
_entity_poly.type
_entity_poly.pdbx_seq_one_letter_code
_entity_poly.pdbx_strand_id
1 'polypeptide(L)'
;MEQPRSTVAFEVRNQQGIQLGVNNGSITFNTVSPEATPSATPRPDNNWFLIPYAENKDFVGRTELLRNLQELLFKPNSPRRVALFGLGGIGKTQIAIQYAY
;
A
#
# COMPACT_ATOMS: atom_id res chain seq x y z
N MET A 1 -25.41 -26.47 -40.94
CA MET A 1 -24.16 -25.98 -41.54
C MET A 1 -23.99 -24.54 -41.15
N GLU A 2 -22.84 -24.22 -40.59
CA GLU A 2 -22.49 -22.97 -39.91
C GLU A 2 -22.68 -21.72 -40.78
N GLN A 3 -23.09 -20.62 -40.13
CA GLN A 3 -22.62 -19.30 -40.52
C GLN A 3 -21.82 -18.72 -39.35
N PRO A 4 -20.58 -18.24 -39.58
CA PRO A 4 -19.78 -17.63 -38.52
C PRO A 4 -20.35 -16.26 -38.16
N ARG A 5 -20.68 -16.04 -36.89
CA ARG A 5 -20.93 -14.68 -36.37
C ARG A 5 -19.59 -14.03 -36.08
N SER A 6 -19.13 -13.16 -36.98
CA SER A 6 -17.97 -12.31 -36.75
C SER A 6 -18.34 -11.19 -35.77
N THR A 7 -17.97 -11.34 -34.50
CA THR A 7 -17.97 -10.25 -33.52
C THR A 7 -16.53 -9.93 -33.17
N VAL A 8 -16.06 -8.73 -33.54
CA VAL A 8 -14.74 -8.23 -33.14
C VAL A 8 -14.94 -7.26 -31.98
N ALA A 9 -14.36 -7.58 -30.82
CA ALA A 9 -14.32 -6.68 -29.67
C ALA A 9 -12.96 -5.99 -29.63
N PHE A 10 -12.95 -4.66 -29.52
CA PHE A 10 -11.73 -3.88 -29.30
C PHE A 10 -11.76 -3.28 -27.91
N GLU A 11 -10.69 -3.49 -27.14
CA GLU A 11 -10.51 -2.91 -25.82
C GLU A 11 -9.53 -1.73 -25.93
N VAL A 12 -10.04 -0.51 -25.82
CA VAL A 12 -9.22 0.70 -25.63
C VAL A 12 -9.35 1.09 -24.17
N ARG A 13 -8.20 1.24 -23.48
CA ARG A 13 -8.08 1.46 -22.03
C ARG A 13 -9.24 2.29 -21.46
N ASN A 14 -9.98 1.68 -20.55
CA ASN A 14 -11.03 2.30 -19.73
C ASN A 14 -12.23 2.92 -20.48
N GLN A 15 -12.55 2.48 -21.71
CA GLN A 15 -13.85 2.78 -22.33
C GLN A 15 -14.49 1.52 -22.90
N GLN A 16 -15.62 1.09 -22.32
CA GLN A 16 -16.40 -0.05 -22.82
C GLN A 16 -17.45 0.44 -23.83
N GLY A 17 -17.22 0.17 -25.11
CA GLY A 17 -18.20 0.40 -26.18
C GLY A 17 -18.28 -0.83 -27.08
N ILE A 18 -19.46 -1.08 -27.67
CA ILE A 18 -19.67 -2.15 -28.65
C ILE A 18 -20.09 -1.48 -29.96
N GLN A 19 -19.29 -1.60 -31.02
CA GLN A 19 -19.71 -1.19 -32.36
C GLN A 19 -20.39 -2.37 -33.07
N LEU A 20 -21.67 -2.18 -33.41
CA LEU A 20 -22.46 -3.19 -34.13
C LEU A 20 -22.61 -2.76 -35.59
N GLY A 21 -22.26 -3.65 -36.52
CA GLY A 21 -22.62 -3.51 -37.93
C GLY A 21 -24.10 -3.82 -38.19
N VAL A 22 -24.56 -3.67 -39.44
CA VAL A 22 -25.95 -4.01 -39.81
C VAL A 22 -26.17 -5.51 -39.60
N ASN A 23 -27.08 -5.87 -38.69
CA ASN A 23 -27.47 -7.25 -38.43
C ASN A 23 -28.99 -7.37 -38.55
N ASN A 24 -29.46 -8.32 -39.38
CA ASN A 24 -30.89 -8.55 -39.61
C ASN A 24 -31.49 -9.58 -38.63
N GLY A 25 -30.80 -9.88 -37.51
CA GLY A 25 -31.25 -10.79 -36.45
C GLY A 25 -31.28 -10.13 -35.07
N SER A 26 -31.87 -10.81 -34.07
CA SER A 26 -31.98 -10.26 -32.71
C SER A 26 -30.64 -10.26 -31.98
N ILE A 27 -30.27 -9.11 -31.40
CA ILE A 27 -29.11 -8.97 -30.51
C ILE A 27 -29.61 -8.90 -29.07
N THR A 28 -29.08 -9.77 -28.21
CA THR A 28 -29.36 -9.76 -26.77
C THR A 28 -28.12 -9.24 -26.03
N PHE A 29 -28.29 -8.17 -25.25
CA PHE A 29 -27.23 -7.66 -24.39
C PHE A 29 -27.43 -8.24 -22.99
N ASN A 30 -26.47 -9.06 -22.55
CA ASN A 30 -26.46 -9.51 -21.17
C ASN A 30 -25.84 -8.41 -20.33
N THR A 31 -26.67 -7.65 -19.62
CA THR A 31 -26.20 -6.75 -18.58
C THR A 31 -25.61 -7.61 -17.46
N VAL A 32 -24.29 -7.56 -17.30
CA VAL A 32 -23.65 -8.00 -16.07
C VAL A 32 -24.16 -7.09 -14.96
N SER A 33 -25.12 -7.59 -14.18
CA SER A 33 -25.45 -6.98 -12.89
C SER A 33 -24.15 -6.95 -12.08
N PRO A 34 -23.80 -5.86 -11.38
CA PRO A 34 -22.65 -5.88 -10.50
C PRO A 34 -23.01 -6.83 -9.36
N GLU A 35 -22.65 -8.10 -9.54
CA GLU A 35 -22.52 -9.06 -8.46
C GLU A 35 -21.73 -8.35 -7.36
N ALA A 36 -22.34 -8.20 -6.19
CA ALA A 36 -21.80 -7.49 -5.06
C ALA A 36 -20.36 -7.94 -4.84
N THR A 37 -19.41 -7.12 -5.26
CA THR A 37 -17.99 -7.44 -5.25
C THR A 37 -17.57 -7.55 -3.79
N PRO A 38 -17.24 -8.73 -3.24
CA PRO A 38 -16.60 -8.76 -1.94
C PRO A 38 -15.21 -8.15 -2.13
N SER A 39 -14.95 -7.09 -1.37
CA SER A 39 -13.68 -6.39 -1.30
C SER A 39 -13.24 -5.69 -2.59
N ALA A 40 -13.47 -4.37 -2.61
CA ALA A 40 -12.32 -3.51 -2.84
C ALA A 40 -11.20 -4.02 -1.94
N THR A 41 -10.19 -4.70 -2.50
CA THR A 41 -8.97 -4.96 -1.75
C THR A 41 -8.47 -3.59 -1.34
N PRO A 42 -8.36 -3.26 -0.04
CA PRO A 42 -7.56 -2.12 0.35
C PRO A 42 -6.21 -2.37 -0.30
N ARG A 43 -5.72 -1.45 -1.14
CA ARG A 43 -4.27 -1.45 -1.42
C ARG A 43 -3.61 -1.52 -0.04
N PRO A 44 -2.63 -2.39 0.21
CA PRO A 44 -1.89 -2.30 1.44
C PRO A 44 -1.38 -0.86 1.52
N ASP A 45 -1.93 -0.10 2.47
CA ASP A 45 -1.34 1.15 2.89
C ASP A 45 0.10 0.79 3.22
N ASN A 46 1.08 1.47 2.64
CA ASN A 46 2.48 1.21 2.91
C ASN A 46 2.80 1.57 4.37
N ASN A 47 2.39 0.75 5.34
CA ASN A 47 2.53 0.97 6.78
C ASN A 47 3.65 0.08 7.32
N TRP A 48 4.84 0.22 6.74
CA TRP A 48 5.94 -0.69 7.02
C TRP A 48 6.84 -0.23 8.18
N PHE A 49 7.20 -1.26 8.94
CA PHE A 49 8.26 -1.38 9.93
C PHE A 49 8.95 -2.72 9.64
N LEU A 50 10.23 -2.73 9.25
CA LEU A 50 11.02 -3.97 9.22
C LEU A 50 12.33 -3.78 9.99
N ILE A 51 12.48 -4.53 11.08
CA ILE A 51 13.67 -4.57 11.93
C ILE A 51 14.24 -6.00 11.96
N PRO A 52 15.21 -6.36 11.10
CA PRO A 52 15.88 -7.65 11.16
C PRO A 52 17.24 -7.54 11.86
N TYR A 53 17.25 -6.94 13.05
CA TYR A 53 18.42 -6.83 13.95
C TYR A 53 18.03 -7.36 15.31
N ALA A 54 18.87 -8.18 15.94
CA ALA A 54 18.58 -8.64 17.30
C ALA A 54 18.46 -7.45 18.25
N GLU A 55 17.45 -7.50 19.13
CA GLU A 55 17.38 -6.58 20.26
C GLU A 55 18.68 -6.64 21.05
N ASN A 56 19.23 -5.47 21.37
CA ASN A 56 20.44 -5.38 22.16
C ASN A 56 20.08 -5.43 23.66
N LYS A 57 20.09 -6.64 24.23
CA LYS A 57 19.80 -6.85 25.67
C LYS A 57 20.81 -6.18 26.60
N ASP A 58 22.00 -5.84 26.09
CA ASP A 58 23.06 -5.17 26.82
C ASP A 58 23.04 -3.63 26.58
N PHE A 59 21.96 -3.10 25.99
CA PHE A 59 21.80 -1.66 25.83
C PHE A 59 21.64 -0.99 27.20
N VAL A 60 22.53 -0.04 27.50
CA VAL A 60 22.54 0.68 28.78
C VAL A 60 22.47 2.19 28.59
N GLY A 61 21.81 2.84 29.54
CA GLY A 61 21.68 4.29 29.60
C GLY A 61 20.76 4.88 28.52
N ARG A 62 20.85 6.20 28.31
CA ARG A 62 20.08 6.97 27.30
C ARG A 62 18.55 6.94 27.48
N THR A 63 18.05 6.60 28.67
CA THR A 63 16.60 6.59 28.99
C THR A 63 15.93 7.94 28.69
N GLU A 64 16.56 9.04 29.07
CA GLU A 64 16.06 10.40 28.77
C GLU A 64 15.97 10.66 27.27
N LEU A 65 16.94 10.16 26.47
CA LEU A 65 16.90 10.30 25.02
C LEU A 65 15.74 9.52 24.41
N LEU A 66 15.50 8.29 24.87
CA LEU A 66 14.36 7.48 24.43
C LEU A 66 13.02 8.12 24.82
N ARG A 67 12.92 8.71 26.01
CA ARG A 67 11.73 9.48 26.42
C ARG A 67 11.52 10.68 25.50
N ASN A 68 12.57 11.42 25.18
CA ASN A 68 12.49 12.56 24.28
C ASN A 68 12.06 12.13 22.85
N LEU A 69 12.55 10.98 22.35
CA LEU A 69 12.08 10.44 21.07
C LEU A 69 10.58 10.13 21.11
N GLN A 70 10.09 9.52 22.20
CA GLN A 70 8.67 9.24 22.40
C GLN A 70 7.83 10.51 22.38
N GLU A 71 8.26 11.53 23.12
CA GLU A 71 7.58 12.83 23.16
C GLU A 71 7.59 13.50 21.79
N LEU A 72 8.69 13.47 21.05
CA LEU A 72 8.80 14.09 19.74
C LEU A 72 7.95 13.38 18.67
N LEU A 73 7.84 12.06 18.71
CA LEU A 73 7.11 11.29 17.69
C LEU A 73 5.60 11.22 17.94
N PHE A 74 5.17 11.28 19.20
CA PHE A 74 3.78 10.97 19.57
C PHE A 74 3.02 12.10 20.29
N LYS A 75 3.65 13.25 20.58
CA LYS A 75 2.93 14.38 21.19
C LYS A 75 2.00 15.06 20.17
N PRO A 76 0.82 15.58 20.60
CA PRO A 76 -0.03 16.37 19.71
C PRO A 76 0.74 17.56 19.12
N ASN A 77 0.57 17.81 17.82
CA ASN A 77 1.26 18.86 17.05
C ASN A 77 2.79 18.72 16.98
N SER A 78 3.34 17.51 17.22
CA SER A 78 4.77 17.23 17.10
C SER A 78 5.15 16.78 15.67
N PRO A 79 6.45 16.81 15.32
CA PRO A 79 6.90 16.35 14.02
C PRO A 79 6.65 14.84 13.85
N ARG A 80 6.07 14.43 12.71
CA ARG A 80 5.86 13.02 12.35
C ARG A 80 7.16 12.26 12.01
N ARG A 81 8.30 12.94 11.97
CA ARG A 81 9.61 12.40 11.60
C ARG A 81 10.68 13.03 12.48
N VAL A 82 11.55 12.19 13.03
CA VAL A 82 12.70 12.61 13.84
C VAL A 82 13.97 12.04 13.23
N ALA A 83 15.04 12.83 13.26
CA ALA A 83 16.36 12.43 12.79
C ALA A 83 17.32 12.29 13.97
N LEU A 84 18.05 11.16 14.03
CA LEU A 84 19.18 10.98 14.93
C LEU A 84 20.46 11.42 14.23
N PHE A 85 21.20 12.37 14.82
CA PHE A 85 22.45 12.90 14.28
C PHE A 85 23.57 12.91 15.34
N GLY A 86 24.83 12.98 14.91
CA GLY A 86 26.00 12.96 15.80
C GLY A 86 27.20 12.22 15.21
N LEU A 87 28.32 12.21 15.95
CA LEU A 87 29.61 11.65 15.55
C LEU A 87 29.50 10.18 15.06
N GLY A 88 30.43 9.77 14.18
CA GLY A 88 30.58 8.37 13.80
C GLY A 88 30.78 7.48 15.03
N GLY A 89 30.18 6.28 15.04
CA GLY A 89 30.34 5.31 16.14
C GLY A 89 29.58 5.60 17.45
N ILE A 90 28.91 6.75 17.60
CA ILE A 90 28.23 7.12 18.87
C ILE A 90 27.00 6.25 19.23
N GLY A 91 26.59 5.34 18.34
CA GLY A 91 25.49 4.39 18.60
C GLY A 91 24.11 4.82 18.08
N LYS A 92 24.00 5.73 17.10
CA LYS A 92 22.71 6.17 16.53
C LYS A 92 21.82 5.01 16.06
N THR A 93 22.40 4.05 15.33
CA THR A 93 21.67 2.87 14.86
C THR A 93 21.22 1.98 16.02
N GLN A 94 22.03 1.86 17.08
CA GLN A 94 21.67 1.09 18.27
C GLN A 94 20.51 1.74 19.04
N ILE A 95 20.47 3.07 19.10
CA ILE A 95 19.33 3.81 19.66
C ILE A 95 18.07 3.56 18.83
N ALA A 96 18.17 3.62 17.50
CA ALA A 96 17.02 3.37 16.62
C ALA A 96 16.48 1.94 16.78
N ILE A 97 17.36 0.94 16.86
CA ILE A 97 16.98 -0.45 17.12
C ILE A 97 16.34 -0.58 18.51
N GLN A 98 16.96 -0.02 19.55
CA GLN A 98 16.41 -0.07 20.91
C GLN A 98 15.04 0.59 21.04
N TYR A 99 14.80 1.69 20.32
CA TYR A 99 13.51 2.37 20.33
C TYR A 99 12.43 1.61 19.54
N ALA A 100 12.84 0.79 18.58
CA ALA A 100 11.95 -0.01 17.75
C ALA A 100 11.46 -1.29 18.45
N TYR A 101 12.22 -1.82 19.42
CA TYR A 101 11.86 -2.94 20.29
C TYR A 101 11.13 -2.45 21.55
#